data_AF-A0A2K2AHM0-F1
#
_entry.id   AF-A0A2K2AHM0-F1
#
_cell.length_a   1.000
_cell.length_b   1.000
_cell.length_c   1.000
_cell.angle_alpha   90.00
_cell.angle_beta   90.00
_cell.angle_gamma   90.00
#
_symmetry.space_group_name_H-M   'P 1'
#
loop_
_entity.id
_entity.type
_entity.pdbx_description
1 polymer ?
#
loop_
_entity_poly.entity_id
_entity_poly.type
_entity_poly.pdbx_seq_one_letter_code
_entity_poly.pdbx_strand_id
1 'polypeptide(L)'
;MKDSQSQDKACWTREMLNTFCDICIKAIEKGMRLNTHFDKVGWKYNKWDEIKKDWRIWKKLIFKTGVGWSPELGTISATDEWWKSKFKEIRGARKFRHSGIDPVLCCKYDIMFTNIVAT
;
A
#
# COMPACT_ATOMS: atom_id res chain seq x y z
N MET A 1 -14.21 11.81 -34.86
CA MET A 1 -13.18 11.26 -33.95
C MET A 1 -13.27 12.11 -32.70
N LYS A 2 -13.71 11.54 -31.57
CA LYS A 2 -13.83 12.28 -30.31
C LYS A 2 -12.81 11.67 -29.36
N ASP A 3 -11.79 12.48 -29.07
CA ASP A 3 -10.65 12.11 -28.25
C ASP A 3 -11.12 11.70 -26.85
N SER A 4 -10.80 10.45 -26.51
CA SER A 4 -10.97 9.91 -25.16
C SER A 4 -10.14 10.75 -24.21
N GLN A 5 -10.81 11.52 -23.36
CA GLN A 5 -10.22 12.23 -22.24
C GLN A 5 -9.33 11.26 -21.47
N SER A 6 -8.02 11.49 -21.52
CA SER A 6 -7.05 10.81 -20.70
C SER A 6 -7.44 11.04 -19.25
N GLN A 7 -7.88 9.98 -18.56
CA GLN A 7 -7.98 10.01 -17.11
C GLN A 7 -6.56 10.24 -16.59
N ASP A 8 -6.29 11.47 -16.19
CA ASP A 8 -5.06 11.92 -15.56
C ASP A 8 -4.89 11.07 -14.29
N LYS A 9 -4.12 9.98 -14.40
CA LYS A 9 -3.74 9.15 -13.26
C LYS A 9 -2.79 10.00 -12.44
N ALA A 10 -3.33 10.74 -11.47
CA ALA A 10 -2.56 11.55 -10.54
C ALA A 10 -1.31 10.77 -10.11
N CYS A 11 -0.13 11.32 -10.42
CA CYS A 11 1.14 10.71 -10.02
C CYS A 11 1.28 10.87 -8.51
N TRP A 12 1.01 9.80 -7.77
CA TRP A 12 1.10 9.81 -6.31
C TRP A 12 2.55 9.69 -5.88
N THR A 13 3.16 10.83 -5.52
CA THR A 13 4.51 10.86 -4.97
C THR A 13 4.55 10.29 -3.55
N ARG A 14 5.74 9.95 -3.07
CA ARG A 14 5.97 9.50 -1.68
C ARG A 14 5.47 10.54 -0.66
N GLU A 15 5.59 11.83 -0.97
CA GLU A 15 5.12 12.93 -0.12
C GLU A 15 3.59 13.01 -0.05
N MET A 16 2.92 12.86 -1.20
CA MET A 16 1.45 12.82 -1.26
C MET A 16 0.90 11.60 -0.51
N LEU A 17 1.54 10.43 -0.65
CA LEU A 17 1.20 9.23 0.10
C LEU A 17 1.37 9.43 1.61
N ASN A 18 2.47 10.03 2.04
CA ASN A 18 2.71 10.33 3.46
C ASN A 18 1.64 11.26 4.02
N THR A 19 1.34 12.35 3.30
CA THR A 19 0.31 13.32 3.70
C THR A 19 -1.05 12.65 3.82
N PHE A 20 -1.40 11.80 2.85
CA PHE A 20 -2.63 11.01 2.89
C PHE A 20 -2.69 10.09 4.11
N CYS A 21 -1.61 9.37 4.41
CA CYS A 21 -1.54 8.50 5.59
C CYS A 21 -1.73 9.29 6.89
N ASP A 22 -1.07 10.45 7.02
CA ASP A 22 -1.17 11.29 8.22
C ASP A 22 -2.59 11.81 8.42
N ILE A 23 -3.28 12.18 7.33
CA ILE A 23 -4.70 12.56 7.37
C ILE A 23 -5.56 11.37 7.85
N CYS A 24 -5.30 10.17 7.33
CA CYS A 24 -6.04 8.97 7.71
C CYS A 24 -5.84 8.60 9.18
N ILE A 25 -4.59 8.61 9.65
CA ILE A 25 -4.23 8.28 11.04
C ILE A 25 -4.88 9.28 12.00
N LYS A 26 -4.76 10.58 11.73
CA LYS A 26 -5.42 11.63 12.54
C LYS A 26 -6.93 11.46 12.60
N ALA A 27 -7.55 10.97 11.52
CA ALA A 27 -8.98 10.70 11.50
C ALA A 27 -9.34 9.47 12.37
N ILE A 28 -8.54 8.41 12.34
CA ILE A 28 -8.69 7.22 13.20
C ILE A 28 -8.54 7.59 14.68
N GLU A 29 -7.51 8.39 15.03
CA GLU A 29 -7.26 8.83 16.41
C GLU A 29 -8.44 9.62 16.99
N LYS A 30 -9.18 10.34 16.15
CA LYS A 30 -10.42 11.04 16.52
C LYS A 30 -11.64 10.12 16.63
N GLY A 31 -11.46 8.80 16.53
CA GLY A 31 -12.53 7.80 16.58
C GLY A 31 -13.36 7.73 15.31
N MET A 32 -12.93 8.37 14.21
CA MET A 32 -13.71 8.37 12.97
C MET A 32 -13.47 7.07 12.18
N ARG A 33 -14.57 6.41 11.81
CA ARG A 33 -14.52 5.27 10.89
C ARG A 33 -14.23 5.78 9.48
N LEU A 34 -13.02 5.51 9.01
CA LEU A 34 -12.56 5.93 7.69
C LEU A 34 -13.43 5.41 6.54
N ASN A 35 -14.06 4.24 6.73
CA ASN A 35 -14.92 3.62 5.71
C ASN A 35 -16.20 4.41 5.38
N THR A 36 -16.59 5.41 6.18
CA THR A 36 -17.79 6.22 5.95
C THR A 36 -17.48 7.65 5.53
N HIS A 37 -16.21 8.09 5.64
CA HIS A 37 -15.80 9.47 5.36
C HIS A 37 -15.09 9.62 4.00
N PHE A 38 -14.46 8.56 3.50
CA PHE A 38 -13.82 8.59 2.17
C PHE A 38 -14.80 8.43 1.00
N ASP A 39 -16.05 8.05 1.27
CA ASP A 39 -17.09 7.84 0.25
C ASP A 39 -17.43 9.12 -0.54
N LYS A 40 -17.18 10.31 0.03
CA LYS A 40 -17.48 11.59 -0.62
C LYS A 40 -16.51 11.94 -1.76
N VAL A 41 -15.35 11.29 -1.84
CA VAL A 41 -14.30 11.64 -2.81
C VAL A 41 -13.75 10.37 -3.43
N GLY A 42 -14.30 9.98 -4.58
CA GLY A 42 -14.01 8.70 -5.24
C GLY A 42 -12.52 8.42 -5.47
N TRP A 43 -11.68 9.44 -5.69
CA TRP A 43 -10.24 9.24 -5.83
C TRP A 43 -9.53 8.86 -4.52
N LYS A 44 -10.00 9.36 -3.37
CA LYS A 44 -9.45 9.01 -2.04
C LYS A 44 -9.83 7.57 -1.68
N TYR A 45 -11.07 7.18 -1.96
CA TYR A 45 -11.54 5.80 -1.78
C TYR A 45 -10.76 4.82 -2.67
N ASN A 46 -10.63 5.13 -3.96
CA ASN A 46 -9.87 4.29 -4.89
C ASN A 46 -8.42 4.13 -4.44
N LYS A 47 -7.79 5.21 -3.97
CA LYS A 47 -6.40 5.15 -3.49
C LYS A 47 -6.27 4.35 -2.19
N TRP A 48 -7.22 4.51 -1.26
CA TRP A 48 -7.29 3.71 -0.04
C TRP A 48 -7.32 2.21 -0.34
N ASP A 49 -8.19 1.77 -1.25
CA ASP A 49 -8.31 0.37 -1.65
C ASP A 49 -7.06 -0.15 -2.38
N GLU A 50 -6.43 0.68 -3.21
CA GLU A 50 -5.16 0.37 -3.86
C GLU A 50 -4.05 0.15 -2.82
N ILE A 51 -3.87 1.09 -1.90
CA ILE A 51 -2.88 1.01 -0.83
C ILE A 51 -3.14 -0.22 0.05
N LYS A 52 -4.41 -0.50 0.38
CA LYS A 52 -4.79 -1.66 1.20
C LYS A 52 -4.44 -2.99 0.51
N LYS A 53 -4.65 -3.09 -0.81
CA LYS A 53 -4.24 -4.27 -1.60
C LYS A 53 -2.72 -4.44 -1.57
N ASP A 54 -1.99 -3.34 -1.72
CA ASP A 54 -0.53 -3.32 -1.76
C ASP A 54 0.08 -3.71 -0.43
N TRP A 55 -0.44 -3.15 0.66
CA TRP A 55 -0.09 -3.50 2.02
C TRP A 55 -0.33 -4.99 2.30
N ARG A 56 -1.48 -5.56 1.90
CA ARG A 56 -1.76 -6.99 2.07
C ARG A 56 -0.77 -7.89 1.32
N ILE A 57 -0.43 -7.53 0.09
CA ILE A 57 0.58 -8.26 -0.69
C ILE A 57 1.93 -8.18 0.01
N TRP A 58 2.32 -6.99 0.45
CA TRP A 58 3.57 -6.76 1.15
C TRP A 58 3.68 -7.54 2.47
N LYS A 59 2.64 -7.52 3.32
CA LYS A 59 2.57 -8.33 4.55
C LYS A 59 2.73 -9.82 4.25
N LYS A 60 2.10 -10.32 3.18
CA LYS A 60 2.24 -11.72 2.75
C LYS A 60 3.66 -12.06 2.29
N LEU A 61 4.35 -11.13 1.62
CA LEU A 61 5.74 -11.30 1.19
C LEU A 61 6.67 -11.39 2.41
N ILE A 62 6.63 -10.41 3.32
CA ILE A 62 7.51 -10.37 4.51
C ILE A 62 7.24 -11.52 5.48
N PHE A 63 5.98 -11.95 5.64
CA PHE A 63 5.64 -13.07 6.53
C PHE A 63 6.18 -14.40 6.00
N LYS A 64 6.16 -14.61 4.68
CA LYS A 64 6.61 -15.86 4.06
C LYS A 64 8.12 -15.98 3.97
N THR A 65 8.85 -14.88 3.84
CA THR A 65 10.31 -14.92 3.85
C THR A 65 10.84 -15.15 5.26
N GLY A 66 10.22 -14.56 6.28
CA GLY A 66 10.88 -14.33 7.57
C GLY A 66 12.05 -13.33 7.50
N VAL A 67 12.54 -13.04 6.30
CA VAL A 67 13.50 -11.98 5.97
C VAL A 67 12.77 -10.65 5.85
N GLY A 68 13.24 -9.66 6.61
CA GLY A 68 12.69 -8.31 6.65
C GLY A 68 13.10 -7.44 5.45
N TRP A 69 12.74 -6.15 5.55
CA TRP A 69 13.15 -5.10 4.63
C TRP A 69 14.68 -4.92 4.62
N SER A 70 15.27 -4.77 3.43
CA SER A 70 16.65 -4.33 3.25
C SER A 70 16.68 -2.85 2.84
N PRO A 71 17.30 -1.97 3.64
CA PRO A 71 17.46 -0.55 3.29
C PRO A 71 18.37 -0.35 2.08
N GLU A 72 19.35 -1.23 1.86
CA GLU A 72 20.27 -1.16 0.72
C GLU A 72 19.55 -1.43 -0.61
N LEU A 73 18.63 -2.40 -0.62
CA LEU A 73 17.90 -2.78 -1.83
C LEU A 73 16.58 -2.03 -1.99
N GLY A 74 16.11 -1.33 -0.96
CA GLY A 74 14.77 -0.73 -0.94
C GLY A 74 13.65 -1.76 -1.12
N THR A 75 13.89 -3.01 -0.73
CA THR A 75 12.91 -4.11 -0.77
C THR A 75 13.40 -5.32 0.06
N ILE A 76 12.76 -6.48 -0.07
CA ILE A 76 13.18 -7.74 0.52
C ILE A 76 14.45 -8.25 -0.17
N SER A 77 15.49 -8.50 0.62
CA SER A 77 16.70 -9.19 0.16
C SER A 77 16.38 -10.68 -0.01
N ALA A 78 16.12 -11.10 -1.25
CA ALA A 78 15.79 -12.47 -1.60
C ALA A 78 16.33 -12.82 -2.99
N THR A 79 16.54 -14.12 -3.24
CA THR A 79 17.07 -14.61 -4.51
C THR A 79 16.07 -14.45 -5.66
N ASP A 80 16.59 -14.48 -6.88
CA ASP A 80 15.79 -14.42 -8.10
C ASP A 80 14.80 -15.57 -8.21
N GLU A 81 15.20 -16.77 -7.78
CA GLU A 81 14.38 -17.98 -7.74
C GLU A 81 13.21 -17.79 -6.78
N TRP A 82 13.47 -17.18 -5.62
CA TRP A 82 12.44 -16.85 -4.65
C TRP A 82 11.42 -15.87 -5.24
N TRP A 83 11.88 -14.79 -5.88
CA TRP A 83 11.02 -13.81 -6.54
C TRP A 83 10.19 -14.44 -7.68
N LYS A 84 10.81 -15.27 -8.54
CA LYS A 84 10.12 -16.02 -9.61
C LYS A 84 9.01 -16.91 -9.05
N SER A 85 9.25 -17.57 -7.93
CA SER A 85 8.23 -18.37 -7.22
C SER A 85 7.09 -17.47 -6.71
N LYS A 86 7.41 -16.34 -6.07
CA LYS A 86 6.39 -15.42 -5.53
C LYS A 86 5.55 -14.73 -6.59
N PHE A 87 6.09 -14.46 -7.77
CA PHE A 87 5.30 -13.89 -8.86
C PHE A 87 4.23 -14.84 -9.40
N LYS A 88 4.42 -16.16 -9.25
CA LYS A 88 3.41 -17.16 -9.60
C LYS A 88 2.35 -17.28 -8.51
N GLU A 89 2.78 -17.20 -7.24
CA GLU A 89 1.91 -17.39 -6.08
C GLU A 89 1.06 -16.15 -5.75
N ILE A 90 1.64 -14.95 -5.86
CA ILE A 90 1.04 -13.70 -5.39
C ILE A 90 0.87 -12.74 -6.57
N ARG A 91 -0.38 -12.60 -7.03
CA ARG A 91 -0.72 -11.64 -8.07
C ARG A 91 -0.37 -10.22 -7.63
N GLY A 92 0.31 -9.47 -8.49
CA GLY A 92 0.73 -8.09 -8.21
C GLY A 92 2.03 -7.96 -7.41
N ALA A 93 2.68 -9.06 -6.99
CA ALA A 93 3.94 -8.97 -6.23
C ALA A 93 5.14 -8.44 -7.05
N ARG A 94 5.08 -8.50 -8.38
CA ARG A 94 6.18 -8.08 -9.29
C ARG A 94 6.68 -6.65 -9.04
N LYS A 95 5.78 -5.72 -8.72
CA LYS A 95 6.15 -4.32 -8.47
C LYS A 95 7.06 -4.13 -7.26
N PHE A 96 6.99 -5.05 -6.30
CA PHE A 96 7.78 -4.97 -5.08
C PHE A 96 9.22 -5.47 -5.25
N ARG A 97 9.60 -6.02 -6.42
CA ARG A 97 10.96 -6.54 -6.64
C ARG A 97 12.04 -5.48 -6.51
N HIS A 98 11.77 -4.26 -6.96
CA HIS A 98 12.74 -3.16 -6.98
C HIS A 98 12.23 -1.92 -6.24
N SER A 99 11.04 -1.99 -5.64
CA SER A 99 10.40 -0.87 -4.93
C SER A 99 9.42 -1.45 -3.93
N GLY A 100 9.92 -1.84 -2.76
CA GLY A 100 9.07 -2.34 -1.70
C GLY A 100 8.37 -1.23 -0.91
N ILE A 101 7.75 -1.59 0.22
CA ILE A 101 7.14 -0.63 1.14
C ILE A 101 8.13 -0.35 2.27
N ASP A 102 8.58 0.90 2.34
CA ASP A 102 9.46 1.38 3.41
C ASP A 102 8.88 1.04 4.80
N PRO A 103 9.71 0.64 5.79
CA PRO A 103 9.24 0.27 7.12
C PRO A 103 8.38 1.35 7.79
N VAL A 104 8.74 2.63 7.66
CA VAL A 104 7.98 3.74 8.25
C VAL A 104 6.59 3.85 7.61
N LEU A 105 6.53 3.70 6.28
CA LEU A 105 5.27 3.70 5.55
C LEU A 105 4.44 2.45 5.87
N CYS A 106 5.09 1.30 6.04
CA CYS A 106 4.46 0.06 6.47
C CYS A 106 3.84 0.20 7.86
N CYS A 107 4.50 0.87 8.81
CA CYS A 107 3.93 1.16 10.13
C CYS A 107 2.68 2.03 10.03
N LYS A 108 2.68 3.07 9.18
CA LYS A 108 1.49 3.89 8.92
C LYS A 108 0.34 3.04 8.37
N TYR A 109 0.62 2.15 7.41
CA TYR A 109 -0.38 1.24 6.87
C TYR A 109 -0.90 0.23 7.91
N ASP A 110 -0.02 -0.29 8.77
CA ASP A 110 -0.43 -1.16 9.87
C ASP A 110 -1.42 -0.42 10.78
N ILE A 111 -1.16 0.83 11.17
CA ILE A 111 -2.13 1.65 11.95
C ILE A 111 -3.46 1.82 11.18
N MET A 112 -3.38 2.17 9.90
CA MET A 112 -4.55 2.44 9.05
C MET A 112 -5.44 1.21 8.84
N PHE A 113 -4.86 0.02 8.69
CA PHE A 113 -5.59 -1.17 8.25
C PHE A 113 -5.72 -2.28 9.29
N THR A 114 -4.97 -2.24 10.40
CA THR A 114 -5.03 -3.25 11.47
C THR A 114 -6.20 -3.01 12.43
N ASN A 115 -6.66 -1.75 12.59
CA ASN A 115 -7.74 -1.38 13.53
C ASN A 115 -9.13 -1.23 12.88
N ILE A 116 -9.35 -1.77 11.68
CA ILE A 116 -10.70 -1.86 11.06
C ILE A 116 -11.26 -3.27 11.26
N VAL A 117 -11.09 -3.81 12.47
CA VAL A 117 -11.79 -5.02 12.91
C VAL A 117 -12.53 -4.67 14.20
N ALA A 118 -13.84 -4.52 14.04
CA ALA A 118 -14.93 -4.76 14.98
C ALA A 118 -14.87 -4.12 16.38
N THR A 119 -15.80 -3.19 16.62
CA THR A 119 -16.78 -3.33 17.72
C THR A 119 -18.12 -2.80 17.23
#